data_AF-A0A7W3LWF0-F1
#
_entry.id   AF-A0A7W3LWF0-F1
#
_cell.length_a   1.000
_cell.length_b   1.000
_cell.length_c   1.000
_cell.angle_alpha   90.00
_cell.angle_beta   90.00
_cell.angle_gamma   90.00
#
_symmetry.space_group_name_H-M   'P 1'
#
loop_
_entity.id
_entity.type
_entity.pdbx_description
1 polymer ?
#
loop_
_entity_poly.entity_id
_entity_poly.type
_entity_poly.pdbx_seq_one_letter_code
_entity_poly.pdbx_strand_id
1 'polypeptide(L)'
;MPRCTRCNTPLGGASGEEATRRDPNEGQPLPPPWSAPPQDPPGWNTPPPPPSGDPGETSISLSPEPWDEPPIWQPPQQTRRRDVKLYLLIAVGAVALAAVATLIVVWPSGDDRNGSGAGPQPQQTSQTPTGDDTGTPPDGTTPTTASGDAAQQARAVDRLLSEMTSTRSQLQPIVAECDRSGLGRIAAQRQSQLDRARSMAFDKLPSGPQMRSALVRALEASAESSRIRRSEGCPATPLPDDHRATSAKQEFIGYWNSVAAEHDLPSRSESDI
;
A
#
# COMPACT_ATOMS: atom_id res chain seq x y z
N MET A 1 -44.80 0.51 -20.83
CA MET A 1 -43.86 1.61 -21.14
C MET A 1 -42.52 1.26 -20.53
N PRO A 2 -41.44 1.10 -21.33
CA PRO A 2 -40.14 0.72 -20.80
C PRO A 2 -39.58 1.84 -19.90
N ARG A 3 -39.10 1.46 -18.71
CA ARG A 3 -38.45 2.34 -17.74
C ARG A 3 -37.02 1.86 -17.50
N CYS A 4 -36.10 2.80 -17.25
CA CYS A 4 -34.72 2.46 -16.93
C CYS A 4 -34.65 1.87 -15.52
N THR A 5 -34.18 0.63 -15.39
CA THR A 5 -34.19 -0.16 -14.15
C THR A 5 -33.33 0.44 -13.02
N ARG A 6 -32.45 1.39 -13.34
CA ARG A 6 -31.53 1.99 -12.35
C ARG A 6 -32.01 3.33 -11.77
N CYS A 7 -32.91 4.04 -12.46
CA CYS A 7 -33.31 5.41 -12.06
C CYS A 7 -34.82 5.65 -12.08
N ASN A 8 -35.63 4.68 -12.53
CA ASN A 8 -37.09 4.73 -12.58
C ASN A 8 -37.69 6.02 -13.18
N THR A 9 -36.96 6.66 -14.10
CA THR A 9 -37.38 7.89 -14.78
C THR A 9 -38.05 7.56 -16.12
N PRO A 10 -39.15 8.23 -16.50
CA PRO A 10 -39.78 8.03 -17.81
C PRO A 10 -38.88 8.57 -18.92
N LEU A 11 -38.58 7.77 -19.94
CA LEU A 11 -37.92 8.24 -21.16
C LEU A 11 -38.95 9.05 -21.96
N GLY A 12 -38.90 10.38 -21.83
CA GLY A 12 -39.66 11.30 -22.65
C GLY A 12 -39.21 11.21 -24.10
N GLY A 13 -40.18 11.09 -25.02
CA GLY A 13 -39.95 10.90 -26.45
C GLY A 13 -39.20 12.07 -27.08
N ALA A 14 -38.21 11.73 -27.90
CA ALA A 14 -37.57 12.66 -28.80
C ALA A 14 -38.52 12.97 -29.95
N SER A 15 -39.07 14.20 -29.96
CA SER A 15 -39.57 14.86 -31.16
C SER A 15 -38.54 15.90 -31.57
N GLY A 16 -37.89 15.68 -32.71
CA GLY A 16 -37.10 16.70 -33.37
C GLY A 16 -38.00 17.72 -34.05
N GLU A 17 -37.59 18.99 -34.04
CA GLU A 17 -38.06 20.07 -34.91
C GLU A 17 -37.18 21.33 -34.71
N GLU A 18 -36.97 22.05 -35.82
CA GLU A 18 -36.56 23.46 -36.01
C GLU A 18 -35.51 24.12 -35.09
N ALA A 19 -34.32 24.49 -35.59
CA ALA A 19 -33.99 25.64 -36.45
C ALA A 19 -33.71 26.96 -35.72
N THR A 20 -32.46 27.42 -35.88
CA THR A 20 -32.01 28.82 -36.02
C THR A 20 -32.75 29.88 -35.21
N ARG A 21 -32.25 30.18 -34.00
CA ARG A 21 -32.39 31.51 -33.41
C ARG A 21 -31.00 32.03 -33.02
N ARG A 22 -30.54 33.06 -33.74
CA ARG A 22 -29.40 33.89 -33.33
C ARG A 22 -29.83 34.74 -32.14
N ASP A 23 -29.10 34.62 -31.03
CA ASP A 23 -29.21 35.46 -29.84
C ASP A 23 -28.27 36.67 -29.99
N PRO A 24 -28.76 37.93 -29.88
CA PRO A 24 -27.93 39.12 -29.90
C PRO A 24 -27.41 39.43 -28.50
N ASN A 25 -26.32 38.80 -28.09
CA ASN A 25 -25.55 39.28 -26.94
C ASN A 25 -24.05 38.91 -27.08
N GLU A 26 -23.41 39.48 -28.11
CA GLU A 26 -21.96 39.57 -28.16
C GLU A 26 -21.49 40.63 -27.15
N GLY A 27 -20.71 40.25 -26.14
CA GLY A 27 -19.86 41.23 -25.45
C GLY A 27 -19.50 41.09 -23.97
N GLN A 28 -19.76 39.97 -23.27
CA GLN A 28 -19.28 39.83 -21.89
C GLN A 28 -18.54 38.50 -21.63
N PRO A 29 -17.25 38.53 -21.22
CA PRO A 29 -16.56 37.33 -20.78
C PRO A 29 -17.20 36.82 -19.47
N LEU A 30 -17.60 35.55 -19.47
CA LEU A 30 -18.09 34.85 -18.28
C LEU A 30 -16.99 34.82 -17.20
N PRO A 31 -17.29 35.17 -15.94
CA PRO A 31 -16.32 35.03 -14.85
C PRO A 31 -16.10 33.56 -14.48
N PRO A 32 -14.90 33.19 -13.98
CA PRO A 32 -14.60 31.82 -13.55
C PRO A 32 -15.45 31.39 -12.34
N PRO A 33 -15.78 30.10 -12.21
CA PRO A 33 -16.81 29.56 -11.30
C PRO A 33 -16.50 29.67 -9.79
N TRP A 34 -15.43 30.36 -9.41
CA TRP A 34 -14.93 30.42 -8.02
C TRP A 34 -15.10 31.79 -7.37
N SER A 35 -15.83 32.71 -8.01
CA SER A 35 -16.02 34.08 -7.51
C SER A 35 -17.38 34.27 -6.83
N ALA A 36 -17.74 33.40 -5.89
CA ALA A 36 -18.87 33.65 -4.99
C ALA A 36 -18.34 34.29 -3.69
N PRO A 37 -18.81 35.48 -3.29
CA PRO A 37 -18.50 36.02 -1.96
C PRO A 37 -19.16 35.14 -0.87
N PRO A 38 -18.55 35.02 0.32
CA PRO A 38 -19.16 34.31 1.44
C PRO A 38 -20.50 34.96 1.80
N GLN A 39 -21.57 34.16 1.84
CA GLN A 39 -22.81 34.60 2.46
C GLN A 39 -22.69 34.40 3.97
N ASP A 40 -22.74 35.51 4.71
CA ASP A 40 -22.85 35.48 6.16
C ASP A 40 -24.20 34.83 6.57
N PRO A 41 -24.21 33.92 7.56
CA PRO A 41 -25.45 33.38 8.11
C PRO A 41 -26.25 34.48 8.85
N PRO A 42 -27.59 34.42 8.86
CA PRO A 42 -28.42 35.40 9.54
C PRO A 42 -28.16 35.44 11.05
N GLY A 43 -28.13 36.68 11.57
CA GLY A 43 -27.61 37.04 12.88
C GLY A 43 -28.35 36.47 14.10
N TRP A 44 -27.56 36.00 15.06
CA TRP A 44 -27.97 35.48 16.36
C TRP A 44 -27.88 36.51 17.50
N ASN A 45 -27.82 37.81 17.19
CA ASN A 45 -27.56 38.85 18.19
C ASN A 45 -28.83 39.62 18.61
N THR A 46 -29.86 38.90 19.06
CA THR A 46 -30.96 39.54 19.83
C THR A 46 -31.26 38.71 21.08
N PRO A 47 -30.96 39.20 22.30
CA PRO A 47 -31.38 38.55 23.52
C PRO A 47 -32.89 38.72 23.73
N PRO A 48 -33.63 37.68 24.13
CA PRO A 48 -35.06 37.78 24.43
C PRO A 48 -35.31 38.55 25.75
N PRO A 49 -36.50 39.19 25.91
CA PRO A 49 -36.87 39.86 27.15
C PRO A 49 -37.08 38.87 28.31
N PRO A 50 -36.85 39.27 29.57
CA PRO A 50 -37.05 38.39 30.72
C PRO A 50 -38.54 38.18 31.02
N PRO A 51 -38.99 36.95 31.35
CA PRO A 51 -40.34 36.72 31.82
C PRO A 51 -40.49 37.11 33.29
N SER A 52 -41.51 37.93 33.56
CA SER A 52 -42.05 38.20 34.89
C SER A 52 -42.94 37.04 35.35
N GLY A 53 -42.69 36.45 36.52
CA GLY A 53 -43.67 35.57 37.19
C GLY A 53 -43.05 34.43 38.01
N ASP A 54 -43.27 34.50 39.33
CA ASP A 54 -42.89 33.58 40.42
C ASP A 54 -43.70 32.24 40.42
N PRO A 55 -43.40 31.26 41.32
CA PRO A 55 -43.20 29.86 40.95
C PRO A 55 -44.41 28.97 41.21
N GLY A 56 -44.90 28.32 40.15
CA GLY A 56 -45.85 27.22 40.23
C GLY A 56 -45.17 25.94 39.76
N GLU A 57 -44.88 25.06 40.71
CA GLU A 57 -44.28 23.73 40.49
C GLU A 57 -45.09 22.94 39.45
N THR A 58 -44.54 22.84 38.24
CA THR A 58 -44.91 21.83 37.27
C THR A 58 -43.63 21.07 36.92
N SER A 59 -43.23 20.22 37.85
CA SER A 59 -42.23 19.18 37.63
C SER A 59 -42.75 18.24 36.55
N ILE A 60 -42.35 18.49 35.30
CA ILE A 60 -42.45 17.52 34.21
C ILE A 60 -41.52 16.38 34.59
N SER A 61 -42.10 15.25 34.98
CA SER A 61 -41.37 14.02 35.23
C SER A 61 -40.72 13.58 33.91
N LEU A 62 -39.46 13.96 33.72
CA LEU A 62 -38.61 13.41 32.67
C LEU A 62 -38.55 11.90 32.89
N SER A 63 -39.06 11.14 31.94
CA SER A 63 -38.88 9.69 31.91
C SER A 63 -37.39 9.37 32.05
N PRO A 64 -36.99 8.42 32.90
CA PRO A 64 -35.59 8.01 32.98
C PRO A 64 -35.13 7.51 31.61
N GLU A 65 -33.99 8.04 31.17
CA GLU A 65 -33.27 7.63 29.95
C GLU A 65 -33.17 6.09 29.89
N PRO A 66 -33.68 5.43 28.83
CA PRO A 66 -33.57 3.98 28.69
C PRO A 66 -32.19 3.52 28.17
N TRP A 67 -31.20 4.40 28.13
CA TRP A 67 -29.86 4.11 27.59
C TRP A 67 -28.87 3.60 28.65
N ASP A 68 -29.38 2.94 29.70
CA ASP A 68 -28.58 2.04 30.53
C ASP A 68 -28.41 0.69 29.77
N GLU A 69 -27.99 0.78 28.50
CA GLU A 69 -27.59 -0.39 27.72
C GLU A 69 -26.18 -0.78 28.18
N PRO A 70 -25.95 -2.04 28.61
CA PRO A 70 -24.60 -2.49 28.89
C PRO A 70 -23.76 -2.35 27.61
N PRO A 71 -22.45 -2.15 27.70
CA PRO A 71 -21.59 -2.08 26.52
C PRO A 71 -21.68 -3.39 25.73
N ILE A 72 -22.50 -3.43 24.67
CA ILE A 72 -22.73 -4.61 23.81
C ILE A 72 -21.49 -4.89 22.94
N TRP A 73 -20.55 -3.95 22.86
CA TRP A 73 -19.30 -4.15 22.14
C TRP A 73 -18.12 -4.31 23.10
N GLN A 74 -17.90 -5.55 23.53
CA GLN A 74 -16.56 -6.00 23.90
C GLN A 74 -15.93 -6.64 22.66
N PRO A 75 -14.78 -6.14 22.17
CA PRO A 75 -14.03 -6.89 21.17
C PRO A 75 -13.73 -8.27 21.76
N PRO A 76 -13.77 -9.35 20.97
CA PRO A 76 -13.41 -10.67 21.48
C PRO A 76 -12.03 -10.56 22.12
N GLN A 77 -11.95 -10.87 23.41
CA GLN A 77 -10.69 -11.03 24.12
C GLN A 77 -9.88 -12.02 23.29
N GLN A 78 -8.87 -11.52 22.57
CA GLN A 78 -7.95 -12.39 21.87
C GLN A 78 -7.22 -13.15 22.97
N THR A 79 -7.69 -14.38 23.22
CA THR A 79 -6.97 -15.31 24.08
C THR A 79 -5.63 -15.51 23.41
N ARG A 80 -4.61 -14.83 23.93
CA ARG A 80 -3.22 -14.98 23.50
C ARG A 80 -2.76 -16.36 23.95
N ARG A 81 -3.26 -17.40 23.27
CA ARG A 81 -2.67 -18.72 23.33
C ARG A 81 -1.31 -18.56 22.69
N ARG A 82 -0.27 -18.47 23.53
CA ARG A 82 1.10 -18.63 23.09
C ARG A 82 1.18 -19.99 22.42
N ASP A 83 1.19 -20.00 21.10
CA ASP A 83 1.40 -21.21 20.32
C ASP A 83 2.83 -21.69 20.54
N VAL A 84 2.99 -22.57 21.53
CA VAL A 84 4.23 -23.33 21.79
C VAL A 84 4.69 -24.05 20.50
N LYS A 85 3.75 -24.37 19.61
CA LYS A 85 4.00 -24.93 18.28
C LYS A 85 4.83 -23.99 17.39
N LEU A 86 4.62 -22.67 17.47
CA LEU A 86 5.37 -21.69 16.69
C LEU A 86 6.84 -21.60 17.15
N TYR A 87 7.07 -21.66 18.47
CA TYR A 87 8.43 -21.72 19.03
C TYR A 87 9.13 -23.04 18.69
N LEU A 88 8.39 -24.15 18.66
CA LEU A 88 8.92 -25.45 18.22
C LEU A 88 9.33 -25.43 16.74
N LEU A 89 8.53 -24.80 15.87
CA LEU A 89 8.87 -24.62 14.44
C LEU A 89 10.11 -23.73 14.25
N ILE A 90 10.24 -22.65 15.01
CA ILE A 90 11.42 -21.78 14.98
C ILE A 90 12.67 -22.54 15.44
N ALA A 91 12.56 -23.34 16.51
CA ALA A 91 13.67 -24.15 17.01
C ALA A 91 14.13 -25.20 15.99
N VAL A 92 13.18 -25.89 15.33
CA VAL A 92 13.49 -26.87 14.28
C VAL A 92 14.14 -26.19 13.07
N GLY A 93 13.63 -25.03 12.65
CA GLY A 93 14.21 -24.24 11.56
C GLY A 93 15.64 -23.77 11.85
N ALA A 94 15.92 -23.33 13.08
CA ALA A 94 17.25 -22.91 13.50
C ALA A 94 18.26 -24.09 13.48
N VAL A 95 17.84 -25.28 13.92
CA VAL A 95 18.68 -26.49 13.87
C VAL A 95 18.94 -26.93 12.43
N ALA A 96 17.94 -26.87 11.56
CA ALA A 96 18.10 -27.20 10.14
C ALA A 96 19.08 -26.23 9.44
N LEU A 97 18.98 -24.92 9.71
CA LEU A 97 19.91 -23.93 9.17
C LEU A 97 21.34 -24.12 9.69
N ALA A 98 21.51 -24.44 10.98
CA ALA A 98 22.82 -24.75 11.54
C ALA A 98 23.44 -26.00 10.89
N ALA A 99 22.63 -27.04 10.63
CA ALA A 99 23.09 -28.26 9.95
C ALA A 99 23.53 -27.99 8.51
N VAL A 100 22.78 -27.19 7.75
CA VAL A 100 23.16 -26.78 6.38
C VAL A 100 24.44 -25.96 6.38
N ALA A 101 24.60 -25.03 7.33
CA ALA A 101 25.82 -24.24 7.46
C ALA A 101 27.05 -25.12 7.75
N THR A 102 26.91 -26.14 8.62
CA THR A 102 28.01 -27.09 8.86
C THR A 102 28.35 -27.96 7.65
N LEU A 103 27.37 -28.25 6.78
CA LEU A 103 27.58 -29.05 5.57
C LEU A 103 28.35 -28.28 4.49
N ILE A 104 28.21 -26.95 4.44
CA ILE A 104 28.98 -26.06 3.54
C ILE A 104 30.45 -25.94 4.01
N VAL A 105 30.68 -25.82 5.32
CA VAL A 105 32.05 -25.67 5.86
C VAL A 105 32.86 -26.98 5.79
N VAL A 106 32.19 -28.13 5.80
CA VAL A 106 32.82 -29.46 5.70
C VAL A 106 32.88 -29.98 4.26
N TRP A 107 32.57 -29.16 3.25
CA TRP A 107 32.75 -29.57 1.86
C TRP A 107 34.25 -29.65 1.54
N PRO A 108 34.82 -30.83 1.22
CA PRO A 108 36.20 -30.94 0.83
C PRO A 108 36.38 -30.24 -0.52
N SER A 109 37.19 -29.19 -0.54
CA SER A 109 37.60 -28.50 -1.77
C SER A 109 38.30 -29.52 -2.66
N GLY A 110 37.67 -29.89 -3.76
CA GLY A 110 38.30 -30.68 -4.82
C GLY A 110 39.23 -29.78 -5.62
N ASP A 111 40.50 -30.18 -5.70
CA ASP A 111 41.57 -29.54 -6.44
C ASP A 111 41.28 -29.44 -7.95
N ASP A 112 41.27 -28.23 -8.50
CA ASP A 112 41.52 -27.99 -9.92
C ASP A 112 43.02 -28.19 -10.20
N ARG A 113 43.39 -29.27 -10.88
CA ARG A 113 44.75 -29.48 -11.40
C ARG A 113 44.86 -29.04 -12.86
N ASN A 114 45.46 -27.87 -13.02
CA ASN A 114 46.40 -27.46 -14.07
C ASN A 114 46.40 -28.23 -15.40
N GLY A 115 45.85 -27.59 -16.42
CA GLY A 115 46.22 -27.79 -17.83
C GLY A 115 46.84 -26.52 -18.43
N SER A 116 48.00 -26.10 -17.94
CA SER A 116 48.84 -25.09 -18.62
C SER A 116 49.76 -25.78 -19.61
N GLY A 117 49.42 -25.70 -20.91
CA GLY A 117 50.27 -26.08 -22.03
C GLY A 117 50.35 -24.92 -23.00
N ALA A 118 51.55 -24.36 -23.13
CA ALA A 118 51.89 -23.19 -23.93
C ALA A 118 51.89 -23.44 -25.45
N GLY A 119 51.62 -22.38 -26.23
CA GLY A 119 51.89 -22.30 -27.67
C GLY A 119 51.51 -20.92 -28.26
N PRO A 120 52.37 -20.23 -29.04
CA PRO A 120 52.09 -18.89 -29.58
C PRO A 120 51.63 -18.86 -31.07
N GLN A 121 50.73 -17.91 -31.40
CA GLN A 121 50.41 -17.30 -32.73
C GLN A 121 49.79 -18.18 -33.86
N PRO A 122 49.27 -17.60 -34.99
CA PRO A 122 48.50 -16.36 -35.23
C PRO A 122 47.27 -16.54 -36.18
N GLN A 123 46.51 -15.44 -36.39
CA GLN A 123 45.78 -15.04 -37.61
C GLN A 123 44.47 -15.71 -38.08
N GLN A 124 43.49 -14.82 -38.31
CA GLN A 124 42.45 -14.76 -39.35
C GLN A 124 42.35 -15.92 -40.37
N THR A 125 41.12 -16.40 -40.61
CA THR A 125 40.48 -16.33 -41.94
C THR A 125 38.99 -16.67 -41.86
N SER A 126 38.22 -15.99 -42.70
CA SER A 126 36.81 -16.20 -42.99
C SER A 126 36.48 -17.64 -43.35
N GLN A 127 35.28 -18.09 -42.98
CA GLN A 127 34.52 -19.06 -43.77
C GLN A 127 33.04 -19.03 -43.37
N THR A 128 32.24 -18.46 -44.27
CA THR A 128 30.79 -18.66 -44.40
C THR A 128 30.52 -20.14 -44.71
N PRO A 129 29.52 -20.77 -44.08
CA PRO A 129 28.78 -21.85 -44.70
C PRO A 129 27.43 -21.29 -45.16
N THR A 130 27.28 -21.15 -46.48
CA THR A 130 25.96 -21.17 -47.12
C THR A 130 25.40 -22.57 -46.91
N GLY A 131 24.36 -22.67 -46.11
CA GLY A 131 23.54 -23.86 -45.96
C GLY A 131 22.09 -23.41 -45.98
N ASP A 132 21.49 -23.47 -47.17
CA ASP A 132 20.05 -23.51 -47.33
C ASP A 132 19.52 -24.69 -46.52
N ASP A 133 18.73 -24.41 -45.48
CA ASP A 133 17.76 -25.36 -44.99
C ASP A 133 16.45 -24.62 -44.72
N THR A 134 15.46 -25.01 -45.52
CA THR A 134 14.09 -24.53 -45.45
C THR A 134 13.45 -25.21 -44.24
N GLY A 135 13.69 -24.63 -43.06
CA GLY A 135 13.06 -25.02 -41.81
C GLY A 135 12.24 -23.85 -41.28
N THR A 136 10.93 -23.94 -41.43
CA THR A 136 9.91 -23.16 -40.72
C THR A 136 10.42 -22.71 -39.34
N PRO A 137 10.45 -21.40 -39.01
CA PRO A 137 10.77 -21.01 -37.66
C PRO A 137 9.70 -21.62 -36.75
N PRO A 138 10.05 -22.41 -35.72
CA PRO A 138 9.08 -22.63 -34.67
C PRO A 138 8.81 -21.25 -34.08
N ASP A 139 7.58 -20.77 -34.25
CA ASP A 139 6.94 -19.80 -33.36
C ASP A 139 6.88 -20.43 -31.96
N GLY A 140 8.05 -20.54 -31.34
CA GLY A 140 8.28 -21.03 -30.01
C GLY A 140 8.44 -19.82 -29.11
N THR A 141 7.41 -19.00 -29.01
CA THR A 141 7.29 -18.06 -27.89
C THR A 141 7.10 -18.91 -26.63
N THR A 142 8.19 -19.45 -26.08
CA THR A 142 8.18 -20.08 -24.76
C THR A 142 7.76 -19.03 -23.73
N PRO A 143 6.54 -19.10 -23.16
CA PRO A 143 6.08 -18.12 -22.17
C PRO A 143 6.71 -18.36 -20.79
N THR A 144 7.48 -19.44 -20.65
CA THR A 144 7.92 -19.99 -19.37
C THR A 144 8.90 -19.09 -18.63
N THR A 145 9.80 -18.37 -19.33
CA THR A 145 10.78 -17.50 -18.69
C THR A 145 10.14 -16.25 -18.07
N ALA A 146 9.17 -15.64 -18.77
CA ALA A 146 8.49 -14.43 -18.30
C ALA A 146 7.71 -14.67 -16.99
N SER A 147 7.08 -15.84 -16.85
CA SER A 147 6.38 -16.22 -15.62
C SER A 147 7.33 -16.48 -14.45
N GLY A 148 8.51 -17.07 -14.71
CA GLY A 148 9.54 -17.30 -13.71
C GLY A 148 10.10 -16.00 -13.11
N ASP A 149 10.38 -15.01 -13.96
CA ASP A 149 10.91 -13.71 -13.52
C ASP A 149 9.88 -12.92 -12.70
N ALA A 150 8.60 -12.94 -13.10
CA ALA A 150 7.50 -12.30 -12.37
C ALA A 150 7.35 -12.91 -10.96
N ALA A 151 7.34 -14.24 -10.85
CA ALA A 151 7.27 -14.93 -9.56
C ALA A 151 8.47 -14.60 -8.66
N GLN A 152 9.67 -14.45 -9.23
CA GLN A 152 10.86 -14.03 -8.47
C GLN A 152 10.73 -12.59 -7.95
N GLN A 153 10.25 -11.66 -8.78
CA GLN A 153 9.99 -10.28 -8.36
C GLN A 153 8.92 -10.22 -7.26
N ALA A 154 7.82 -10.96 -7.42
CA ALA A 154 6.73 -10.99 -6.44
C ALA A 154 7.22 -11.47 -5.07
N ARG A 155 8.02 -12.55 -5.02
CA ARG A 155 8.65 -13.03 -3.78
C ARG A 155 9.64 -12.03 -3.19
N ALA A 156 10.34 -11.26 -4.02
CA ALA A 156 11.22 -10.20 -3.52
C ALA A 156 10.44 -9.09 -2.83
N VAL A 157 9.31 -8.66 -3.43
CA VAL A 157 8.39 -7.71 -2.81
C VAL A 157 7.81 -8.30 -1.52
N ASP A 158 7.32 -9.53 -1.50
CA ASP A 158 6.76 -10.16 -0.29
C ASP A 158 7.75 -10.22 0.89
N ARG A 159 9.03 -10.48 0.61
CA ARG A 159 10.07 -10.40 1.65
C ARG A 159 10.22 -9.00 2.23
N LEU A 160 10.23 -7.97 1.38
CA LEU A 160 10.25 -6.58 1.86
C LEU A 160 9.00 -6.26 2.69
N LEU A 161 7.82 -6.70 2.26
CA LEU A 161 6.58 -6.49 3.01
C LEU A 161 6.62 -7.18 4.38
N SER A 162 7.16 -8.39 4.45
CA SER A 162 7.34 -9.11 5.71
C SER A 162 8.28 -8.37 6.68
N GLU A 163 9.35 -7.76 6.17
CA GLU A 163 10.23 -6.89 6.96
C GLU A 163 9.51 -5.62 7.44
N MET A 164 8.68 -5.00 6.59
CA MET A 164 7.87 -3.84 6.95
C MET A 164 6.85 -4.18 8.05
N THR A 165 6.18 -5.34 7.96
CA THR A 165 5.28 -5.85 9.01
C THR A 165 6.00 -6.00 10.34
N SER A 166 7.20 -6.60 10.33
CA SER A 166 8.03 -6.75 11.53
C SER A 166 8.47 -5.41 12.12
N THR A 167 8.80 -4.44 11.28
CA THR A 167 9.17 -3.09 11.73
C THR A 167 7.97 -2.38 12.36
N ARG A 168 6.78 -2.53 11.77
CA ARG A 168 5.54 -1.95 12.29
C ARG A 168 5.13 -2.55 13.64
N SER A 169 5.26 -3.86 13.82
CA SER A 169 4.94 -4.51 15.10
C SER A 169 5.88 -4.06 16.22
N GLN A 170 7.15 -3.78 15.90
CA GLN A 170 8.12 -3.19 16.84
C GLN A 170 7.80 -1.73 17.17
N LEU A 171 7.23 -0.97 16.24
CA LEU A 171 6.94 0.46 16.43
C LEU A 171 5.87 0.71 17.50
N GLN A 172 4.87 -0.15 17.64
CA GLN A 172 3.76 0.05 18.58
C GLN A 172 4.21 0.28 20.05
N PRO A 173 4.99 -0.63 20.67
CA PRO A 173 5.47 -0.41 22.04
C PRO A 173 6.43 0.78 22.14
N ILE A 174 7.27 1.00 21.12
CA ILE A 174 8.23 2.11 21.07
C ILE A 174 7.51 3.47 21.11
N VAL A 175 6.43 3.62 20.34
CA VAL A 175 5.64 4.87 20.32
C VAL A 175 4.86 5.05 21.63
N ALA A 176 4.35 3.97 22.22
CA ALA A 176 3.64 4.04 23.50
C ALA A 176 4.51 4.57 24.65
N GLU A 177 5.79 4.15 24.68
CA GLU A 177 6.76 4.59 25.70
C GLU A 177 7.57 5.82 25.26
N CYS A 178 7.36 6.28 24.03
CA CYS A 178 8.18 7.27 23.35
C CYS A 178 9.70 7.04 23.47
N ASP A 179 10.12 5.79 23.32
CA ASP A 179 11.54 5.41 23.36
C ASP A 179 12.29 5.99 22.14
N ARG A 180 13.07 7.06 22.38
CA ARG A 180 13.87 7.72 21.35
C ARG A 180 14.88 6.78 20.67
N SER A 181 15.44 5.84 21.42
CA SER A 181 16.44 4.90 20.88
C SER A 181 15.78 3.90 19.93
N GLY A 182 14.61 3.38 20.31
CA GLY A 182 13.72 2.58 19.47
C GLY A 182 13.29 3.35 18.22
N LEU A 183 12.83 4.59 18.35
CA LEU A 183 12.43 5.43 17.20
C LEU A 183 13.59 5.67 16.24
N GLY A 184 14.81 5.88 16.76
CA GLY A 184 16.02 5.97 15.95
C GLY A 184 16.25 4.73 15.09
N ARG A 185 16.07 3.54 15.67
CA ARG A 185 16.20 2.26 14.98
C ARG A 185 15.12 2.06 13.92
N ILE A 186 13.85 2.34 14.24
CA ILE A 186 12.74 2.24 13.28
C ILE A 186 12.95 3.18 12.10
N ALA A 187 13.39 4.42 12.34
CA ALA A 187 13.68 5.37 11.28
C ALA A 187 14.78 4.85 10.33
N ALA A 188 15.84 4.25 10.87
CA ALA A 188 16.90 3.64 10.06
C ALA A 188 16.40 2.43 9.25
N GLN A 189 15.57 1.57 9.84
CA GLN A 189 14.95 0.44 9.14
C GLN A 189 14.03 0.89 8.01
N ARG A 190 13.18 1.89 8.23
CA ARG A 190 12.29 2.46 7.21
C ARG A 190 13.08 3.10 6.07
N GLN A 191 14.20 3.76 6.36
CA GLN A 191 15.08 4.29 5.33
C GLN A 191 15.72 3.17 4.49
N SER A 192 16.22 2.11 5.13
CA SER A 192 16.77 0.94 4.42
C SER A 192 15.72 0.25 3.53
N GLN A 193 14.47 0.13 4.01
CA GLN A 193 13.35 -0.40 3.24
C GLN A 193 13.04 0.48 2.02
N LEU A 194 13.07 1.80 2.18
CA LEU A 194 12.88 2.75 1.09
C LEU A 194 13.99 2.59 0.02
N ASP A 195 15.25 2.55 0.44
CA ASP A 195 16.37 2.40 -0.47
C ASP A 195 16.30 1.06 -1.22
N ARG A 196 15.91 -0.01 -0.53
CA ARG A 196 15.66 -1.30 -1.15
C ARG A 196 14.50 -1.22 -2.15
N ALA A 197 13.36 -0.65 -1.78
CA ALA A 197 12.20 -0.48 -2.67
C ALA A 197 12.56 0.29 -3.95
N ARG A 198 13.40 1.32 -3.83
CA ARG A 198 13.92 2.08 -4.97
C ARG A 198 14.86 1.26 -5.85
N SER A 199 15.56 0.27 -5.32
CA SER A 199 16.46 -0.60 -6.12
C SER A 199 15.79 -1.85 -6.71
N MET A 200 14.63 -2.25 -6.18
CA MET A 200 13.94 -3.47 -6.63
C MET A 200 13.30 -3.30 -8.02
N ALA A 201 13.28 -4.41 -8.74
CA ALA A 201 12.61 -4.50 -10.03
C ALA A 201 11.13 -4.89 -9.86
N PHE A 202 10.27 -4.27 -10.67
CA PHE A 202 8.83 -4.50 -10.71
C PHE A 202 8.32 -4.69 -12.14
N ASP A 203 9.19 -4.60 -13.15
CA ASP A 203 8.84 -4.54 -14.57
C ASP A 203 8.17 -5.82 -15.10
N LYS A 204 8.28 -6.93 -14.37
CA LYS A 204 7.61 -8.19 -14.70
C LYS A 204 6.29 -8.38 -13.95
N LEU A 205 5.96 -7.50 -13.02
CA LEU A 205 4.72 -7.56 -12.25
C LEU A 205 3.60 -6.79 -12.97
N PRO A 206 2.35 -7.30 -12.92
CA PRO A 206 1.18 -6.53 -13.33
C PRO A 206 1.13 -5.18 -12.62
N SER A 207 0.96 -4.09 -13.37
CA SER A 207 1.01 -2.71 -12.85
C SER A 207 2.28 -2.38 -12.06
N GLY A 208 3.40 -3.03 -12.39
CA GLY A 208 4.66 -2.91 -11.66
C GLY A 208 5.17 -1.49 -11.44
N PRO A 209 5.22 -0.61 -12.46
CA PRO A 209 5.63 0.78 -12.28
C PRO A 209 4.75 1.56 -11.28
N GLN A 210 3.43 1.37 -11.36
CA GLN A 210 2.47 1.99 -10.45
C GLN A 210 2.61 1.45 -9.03
N MET A 211 2.74 0.12 -8.89
CA MET A 211 2.99 -0.55 -7.62
C MET A 211 4.27 -0.05 -6.96
N ARG A 212 5.38 0.05 -7.71
CA ARG A 212 6.65 0.60 -7.22
C ARG A 212 6.49 2.04 -6.75
N SER A 213 5.82 2.88 -7.55
CA SER A 213 5.56 4.28 -7.20
C SER A 213 4.76 4.40 -5.90
N ALA A 214 3.69 3.62 -5.74
CA ALA A 214 2.89 3.61 -4.52
C ALA A 214 3.69 3.14 -3.30
N LEU A 215 4.49 2.07 -3.43
CA LEU A 215 5.34 1.56 -2.36
C LEU A 215 6.40 2.58 -1.93
N VAL A 216 7.07 3.21 -2.90
CA VAL A 216 8.10 4.23 -2.63
C VAL A 216 7.48 5.45 -1.94
N ARG A 217 6.34 5.97 -2.41
CA ARG A 217 5.62 7.07 -1.74
C ARG A 217 5.21 6.71 -0.30
N ALA A 218 4.72 5.49 -0.09
CA ALA A 218 4.33 5.02 1.24
C ALA A 218 5.53 4.97 2.20
N LEU A 219 6.68 4.45 1.73
CA LEU A 219 7.90 4.34 2.52
C LEU A 219 8.56 5.70 2.77
N GLU A 220 8.55 6.61 1.79
CA GLU A 220 9.02 7.99 1.95
C GLU A 220 8.26 8.72 3.05
N ALA A 221 6.92 8.72 2.97
CA ALA A 221 6.07 9.34 3.98
C ALA A 221 6.25 8.68 5.37
N SER A 222 6.39 7.35 5.42
CA SER A 222 6.65 6.64 6.68
C SER A 222 8.03 6.94 7.27
N ALA A 223 9.06 7.12 6.44
CA ALA A 223 10.41 7.47 6.87
C ALA A 223 10.45 8.92 7.38
N GLU A 224 9.73 9.83 6.73
CA GLU A 224 9.61 11.22 7.17
C GLU A 224 8.90 11.33 8.52
N SER A 225 7.73 10.68 8.67
CA SER A 225 7.03 10.59 9.95
C SER A 225 7.94 10.03 11.07
N SER A 226 8.72 9.00 10.78
CA SER A 226 9.67 8.43 11.75
C SER A 226 10.80 9.41 12.10
N ARG A 227 11.27 10.21 11.14
CA ARG A 227 12.29 11.24 11.36
C ARG A 227 11.77 12.36 12.24
N ILE A 228 10.57 12.87 11.95
CA ILE A 228 9.89 13.89 12.75
C ILE A 228 9.67 13.38 14.17
N ARG A 229 9.16 12.16 14.35
CA ARG A 229 8.96 11.56 15.67
C ARG A 229 10.25 11.45 16.48
N ARG A 230 11.38 11.21 15.79
CA ARG A 230 12.71 11.17 16.42
C ARG A 230 13.21 12.56 16.82
N SER A 231 12.99 13.59 16.01
CA SER A 231 13.48 14.95 16.29
C SER A 231 12.59 15.72 17.27
N GLU A 232 11.28 15.58 17.15
CA GLU A 232 10.27 16.37 17.87
C GLU A 232 9.58 15.59 19.00
N GLY A 233 9.77 14.26 19.06
CA GLY A 233 9.10 13.38 20.03
C GLY A 233 7.84 12.75 19.47
N CYS A 234 7.03 12.12 20.33
CA CYS A 234 5.83 11.39 19.91
C CYS A 234 4.59 12.30 20.03
N PRO A 235 4.12 12.92 18.93
CA PRO A 235 2.92 13.72 18.98
C PRO A 235 1.71 12.84 19.30
N ALA A 236 0.77 13.39 20.08
CA ALA A 236 -0.51 12.75 20.37
C ALA A 236 -1.43 12.71 19.15
N THR A 237 -1.23 13.62 18.19
CA THR A 237 -1.99 13.68 16.94
C THR A 237 -1.20 13.08 15.77
N PRO A 238 -1.88 12.48 14.77
CA PRO A 238 -1.24 12.06 13.54
C PRO A 238 -0.55 13.23 12.83
N LEU A 239 0.60 12.95 12.23
CA LEU A 239 1.32 13.89 11.37
C LEU A 239 0.65 13.95 9.99
N PRO A 240 0.74 15.06 9.24
CA PRO A 240 0.27 15.12 7.85
C PRO A 240 0.83 13.98 6.97
N ASP A 241 2.08 13.60 7.24
CA ASP A 241 2.80 12.52 6.57
C ASP A 241 2.23 11.14 6.89
N ASP A 242 1.59 10.96 8.05
CA ASP A 242 0.90 9.71 8.39
C ASP A 242 -0.28 9.47 7.44
N HIS A 243 -1.04 10.52 7.11
CA HIS A 243 -2.14 10.42 6.13
C HIS A 243 -1.62 10.11 4.73
N ARG A 244 -0.55 10.78 4.29
CA ARG A 244 0.08 10.49 2.99
C ARG A 244 0.57 9.04 2.91
N ALA A 245 1.17 8.54 3.99
CA ALA A 245 1.60 7.15 4.08
C ALA A 245 0.40 6.19 3.98
N THR A 246 -0.68 6.44 4.73
CA THR A 246 -1.91 5.63 4.68
C THR A 246 -2.51 5.56 3.28
N SER A 247 -2.70 6.71 2.61
CA SER A 247 -3.27 6.71 1.25
C SER A 247 -2.39 5.94 0.25
N ALA A 248 -1.07 6.12 0.29
CA ALA A 248 -0.16 5.41 -0.60
C ALA A 248 -0.10 3.90 -0.30
N LYS A 249 -0.22 3.49 0.98
CA LYS A 249 -0.32 2.08 1.38
C LYS A 249 -1.57 1.42 0.83
N GLN A 250 -2.72 2.08 0.94
CA GLN A 250 -3.98 1.57 0.42
C GLN A 250 -3.92 1.35 -1.09
N GLU A 251 -3.34 2.31 -1.81
CA GLU A 251 -3.10 2.20 -3.25
C GLU A 251 -2.16 1.02 -3.57
N PHE A 252 -1.05 0.88 -2.85
CA PHE A 252 -0.12 -0.24 -3.00
C PHE A 252 -0.79 -1.60 -2.74
N ILE A 253 -1.60 -1.73 -1.68
CA ILE A 253 -2.33 -2.97 -1.35
C ILE A 253 -3.26 -3.39 -2.47
N GLY A 254 -3.91 -2.43 -3.13
CA GLY A 254 -4.76 -2.69 -4.29
C GLY A 254 -4.00 -3.42 -5.40
N TYR A 255 -2.79 -2.96 -5.73
CA TYR A 255 -1.93 -3.64 -6.70
C TYR A 255 -1.38 -4.97 -6.18
N TRP A 256 -0.89 -4.98 -4.93
CA TRP A 256 -0.22 -6.14 -4.35
C TRP A 256 -1.15 -7.34 -4.24
N ASN A 257 -2.38 -7.16 -3.75
CA ASN A 257 -3.27 -8.30 -3.49
C ASN A 257 -3.67 -9.03 -4.77
N SER A 258 -3.72 -8.35 -5.92
CA SER A 258 -3.90 -9.01 -7.22
C SER A 258 -2.68 -9.86 -7.60
N VAL A 259 -1.47 -9.31 -7.48
CA VAL A 259 -0.22 -10.04 -7.77
C VAL A 259 0.01 -11.20 -6.79
N ALA A 260 -0.34 -11.00 -5.52
CA ALA A 260 -0.20 -12.03 -4.50
C ALA A 260 -1.10 -13.23 -4.80
N ALA A 261 -2.34 -13.00 -5.22
CA ALA A 261 -3.25 -14.06 -5.63
C ALA A 261 -2.74 -14.84 -6.87
N GLU A 262 -2.14 -14.15 -7.85
CA GLU A 262 -1.59 -14.79 -9.06
C GLU A 262 -0.38 -15.69 -8.77
N HIS A 263 0.36 -15.42 -7.69
CA HIS A 263 1.60 -16.11 -7.35
C HIS A 263 1.52 -16.94 -6.05
N ASP A 264 0.32 -17.21 -5.54
CA ASP A 264 0.08 -17.95 -4.29
C ASP A 264 0.82 -17.36 -3.07
N LEU A 265 0.91 -16.02 -3.00
CA LEU A 265 1.53 -15.28 -1.90
C LEU A 265 0.47 -14.70 -0.94
N PRO A 266 0.86 -14.39 0.31
CA PRO A 266 -0.06 -13.78 1.27
C PRO A 266 -0.57 -12.40 0.81
N SER A 267 -1.89 -12.22 0.86
CA SER A 267 -2.50 -10.90 0.77
C SER A 267 -2.10 -10.05 1.98
N ARG A 268 -2.18 -8.72 1.82
CA ARG A 268 -1.79 -7.75 2.85
C ARG A 268 -2.92 -6.76 3.11
N SER A 269 -2.91 -6.25 4.33
CA SER A 269 -3.79 -5.20 4.84
C SER A 269 -2.97 -3.96 5.24
N GLU A 270 -3.64 -2.85 5.54
CA GLU A 270 -2.96 -1.62 5.98
C GLU A 270 -2.16 -1.84 7.28
N SER A 271 -2.63 -2.73 8.15
CA SER A 271 -1.92 -3.11 9.37
C SER A 271 -0.61 -3.87 9.13
N ASP A 272 -0.38 -4.40 7.93
CA ASP A 272 0.80 -5.20 7.61
C ASP A 272 1.97 -4.37 7.05
N ILE A 273 1.76 -3.10 6.69
CA ILE A 273 2.76 -2.25 6.00
C ILE A 273 2.95 -0.88 6.68
#